data_AF-A0A1V9X2D0-F1
#
_entry.id   AF-A0A1V9X2D0-F1
#
_cell.length_a   1.000
_cell.length_b   1.000
_cell.length_c   1.000
_cell.angle_alpha   90.00
_cell.angle_beta   90.00
_cell.angle_gamma   90.00
#
_symmetry.space_group_name_H-M   'P 1'
#
loop_
_entity.id
_entity.type
_entity.pdbx_description
1 polymer ?
#
loop_
_entity_poly.entity_id
_entity_poly.type
_entity_poly.pdbx_seq_one_letter_code
_entity_poly.pdbx_strand_id
1 'polypeptide(L)'
;VLDFATSGSLRTQETMLVIESVGHSALGQELVWAHFTANFDTYNRRYSSGSLFSRLCKASAKNFCSLDRAKEVREFFRKHRLPGVERTVRQLVEVIESNSSWLTRDEQQIRDFLK
;
A
#
# COMPACT_ATOMS: atom_id res chain seq x y z
N VAL A 1 7.81 -13.31 7.83
CA VAL A 1 6.38 -13.52 7.49
C VAL A 1 6.09 -13.13 6.04
N LEU A 2 6.44 -11.92 5.60
CA LEU A 2 6.23 -11.49 4.21
C LEU A 2 6.97 -12.39 3.19
N ASP A 3 8.23 -12.75 3.47
CA ASP A 3 8.99 -13.67 2.60
C ASP A 3 8.35 -15.07 2.50
N PHE A 4 7.79 -15.55 3.61
CA PHE A 4 7.05 -16.80 3.61
C PHE A 4 5.80 -16.70 2.72
N ALA A 5 5.08 -15.58 2.78
CA ALA A 5 3.91 -15.35 1.95
C ALA A 5 4.25 -15.33 0.45
N THR A 6 5.43 -14.84 0.08
CA THR A 6 5.89 -14.78 -1.32
C THR A 6 6.69 -15.99 -1.80
N SER A 7 7.06 -16.90 -0.89
CA SER A 7 7.83 -18.13 -1.20
C SER A 7 7.18 -19.10 -2.19
N GLY A 8 5.89 -18.94 -2.49
CA GLY A 8 5.11 -19.88 -3.30
C GLY A 8 4.43 -20.99 -2.50
N SER A 9 4.71 -21.08 -1.20
CA SER A 9 4.07 -22.06 -0.29
C SER A 9 2.59 -21.78 -0.04
N LEU A 10 2.14 -20.55 -0.29
CA LEU A 10 0.75 -20.12 -0.10
C LEU A 10 0.04 -19.89 -1.43
N ARG A 11 -1.27 -20.14 -1.46
CA ARG A 11 -2.13 -19.71 -2.57
C ARG A 11 -2.07 -18.18 -2.72
N THR A 12 -2.31 -17.70 -3.93
CA THR A 12 -2.26 -16.27 -4.27
C THR A 12 -3.23 -15.42 -3.44
N GLN A 13 -4.39 -15.96 -3.06
CA GLN A 13 -5.36 -15.30 -2.16
C GLN A 13 -4.88 -15.26 -0.69
N GLU A 14 -4.22 -16.31 -0.22
CA GLU A 14 -3.66 -16.34 1.15
C GLU A 14 -2.49 -15.38 1.31
N THR A 15 -1.64 -15.28 0.27
CA THR A 15 -0.54 -14.30 0.21
C THR A 15 -1.08 -12.88 0.40
N MET A 16 -2.21 -12.57 -0.22
CA MET A 16 -2.88 -11.27 -0.11
C MET A 16 -3.35 -10.97 1.32
N LEU A 17 -3.96 -11.96 1.99
CA LEU A 17 -4.44 -11.80 3.36
C LEU A 17 -3.30 -11.55 4.35
N VAL A 18 -2.17 -12.24 4.17
CA VAL A 18 -0.98 -12.04 5.01
C VAL A 18 -0.37 -10.64 4.81
N ILE A 19 -0.26 -10.17 3.57
CA ILE A 19 0.27 -8.83 3.29
C ILE A 19 -0.65 -7.75 3.87
N GLU A 20 -1.96 -7.90 3.70
CA GLU A 20 -2.93 -6.93 4.24
C GLU A 20 -2.94 -6.91 5.77
N SER A 21 -2.82 -8.07 6.43
CA SER A 21 -2.81 -8.13 7.90
C SER A 21 -1.58 -7.47 8.50
N VAL A 22 -0.41 -7.66 7.91
CA VAL A 22 0.83 -6.98 8.36
C VAL A 22 0.68 -5.46 8.18
N GLY A 23 0.06 -5.01 7.10
CA GLY A 23 -0.12 -3.59 6.79
C GLY A 23 -1.00 -2.80 7.76
N HIS A 24 -1.71 -3.43 8.70
CA HIS A 24 -2.62 -2.75 9.64
C HIS A 24 -1.93 -1.96 10.76
N SER A 25 -0.61 -2.09 10.93
CA SER A 25 0.17 -1.27 11.86
C SER A 25 1.05 -0.28 11.11
N ALA A 26 1.42 0.84 11.73
CA ALA A 26 2.30 1.83 11.11
C ALA A 26 3.65 1.20 10.68
N LEU A 27 4.28 0.45 11.59
CA LEU A 27 5.52 -0.28 11.29
C LEU A 27 5.29 -1.36 10.23
N GLY A 28 4.19 -2.09 10.31
CA GLY A 28 3.88 -3.14 9.34
C GLY A 28 3.60 -2.61 7.94
N GLN A 29 2.98 -1.43 7.80
CA GLN A 29 2.78 -0.75 6.52
C GLN A 29 4.12 -0.39 5.86
N GLU A 30 5.09 0.07 6.64
CA GLU A 30 6.45 0.34 6.18
C GLU A 30 7.15 -0.93 5.68
N LEU A 31 7.06 -2.02 6.45
CA LEU A 31 7.63 -3.32 6.07
C LEU A 31 6.97 -3.89 4.80
N VAL A 32 5.65 -3.76 4.70
CA VAL A 32 4.88 -4.18 3.51
C VAL A 32 5.31 -3.39 2.28
N TRP A 33 5.45 -2.07 2.40
CA TRP A 33 5.89 -1.22 1.28
C TRP A 33 7.31 -1.56 0.83
N ALA A 34 8.25 -1.68 1.77
CA ALA A 34 9.63 -2.05 1.48
C ALA A 34 9.71 -3.42 0.79
N HIS A 35 8.97 -4.42 1.30
CA HIS A 35 8.91 -5.74 0.70
C HIS A 35 8.23 -5.71 -0.68
N PHE A 36 7.15 -4.94 -0.84
CA PHE A 36 6.42 -4.81 -2.11
C PHE A 36 7.31 -4.23 -3.21
N THR A 37 8.00 -3.12 -2.93
CA THR A 37 8.88 -2.45 -3.89
C THR A 37 10.12 -3.28 -4.21
N ALA A 38 10.73 -3.94 -3.22
CA ALA A 38 11.87 -4.83 -3.43
C ALA A 38 11.54 -6.07 -4.28
N ASN A 39 10.30 -6.57 -4.21
CA ASN A 39 9.85 -7.79 -4.90
C ASN A 39 8.84 -7.49 -6.01
N PHE A 40 8.82 -6.26 -6.53
CA PHE A 40 7.77 -5.80 -7.42
C PHE A 40 7.61 -6.67 -8.66
N ASP A 41 8.70 -7.07 -9.31
CA ASP A 41 8.64 -7.91 -10.51
C ASP A 41 8.02 -9.28 -10.24
N THR A 42 8.24 -9.84 -9.04
CA THR A 42 7.62 -11.10 -8.61
C THR A 42 6.12 -10.92 -8.43
N TYR A 43 5.69 -9.82 -7.80
CA TYR A 43 4.27 -9.49 -7.67
C TYR A 43 3.62 -9.21 -9.03
N ASN A 44 4.26 -8.43 -9.89
CA ASN A 44 3.77 -8.11 -11.22
C ASN A 44 3.63 -9.38 -12.07
N ARG A 45 4.60 -10.30 -12.05
CA ARG A 45 4.49 -11.58 -12.77
C ARG A 45 3.40 -12.49 -12.21
N ARG A 46 3.26 -12.55 -10.88
CA ARG A 46 2.33 -13.46 -10.19
C ARG A 46 0.86 -13.02 -10.31
N TYR A 47 0.62 -11.72 -10.30
CA TYR A 47 -0.72 -11.15 -10.28
C TYR A 47 -1.13 -10.46 -11.58
N SER A 48 -0.16 -10.04 -12.40
CA SER A 48 -0.27 -9.41 -13.73
C SER A 48 -1.24 -8.22 -13.81
N SER A 49 -2.54 -8.48 -13.82
CA SER A 49 -3.59 -7.48 -13.86
C SER A 49 -4.86 -7.96 -13.16
N GLY A 50 -5.82 -7.06 -12.98
CA GLY A 50 -7.13 -7.40 -12.40
C GLY A 50 -7.27 -7.07 -10.91
N SER A 51 -8.32 -7.64 -10.31
CA SER A 51 -8.83 -7.22 -8.99
C SER A 51 -7.88 -7.54 -7.84
N LEU A 52 -7.21 -8.70 -7.87
CA LEU A 52 -6.23 -9.09 -6.84
C LEU A 52 -5.01 -8.17 -6.86
N PHE A 53 -4.51 -7.81 -8.05
CA PHE A 53 -3.35 -6.93 -8.14
C PHE A 53 -3.70 -5.49 -7.73
N SER A 54 -4.90 -5.02 -8.08
CA SER A 54 -5.43 -3.75 -7.56
C SER A 54 -5.53 -3.75 -6.04
N ARG A 55 -6.00 -4.85 -5.43
CA ARG A 55 -6.04 -4.99 -3.97
C ARG A 55 -4.63 -5.00 -3.37
N LEU A 56 -3.66 -5.63 -4.04
CA LEU A 56 -2.26 -5.68 -3.58
C LEU A 56 -1.63 -4.29 -3.58
N CYS A 57 -1.81 -3.54 -4.67
CA CYS A 57 -1.32 -2.16 -4.74
C CYS A 57 -1.92 -1.32 -3.61
N LYS A 58 -3.22 -1.45 -3.34
CA LYS A 58 -3.87 -0.77 -2.21
C LYS A 58 -3.27 -1.19 -0.87
N ALA A 59 -3.17 -2.49 -0.59
CA ALA A 59 -2.60 -3.00 0.65
C ALA A 59 -1.14 -2.53 0.86
N SER A 60 -0.40 -2.31 -0.23
CA SER A 60 1.00 -1.91 -0.15
C SER A 60 1.25 -0.52 0.44
N ALA A 61 0.27 0.39 0.40
CA ALA A 61 0.49 1.78 0.77
C ALA A 61 -0.73 2.56 1.34
N LYS A 62 -1.94 1.97 1.38
CA LYS A 62 -3.18 2.71 1.70
C LYS A 62 -3.18 3.40 3.08
N ASN A 63 -2.42 2.90 4.04
CA ASN A 63 -2.42 3.43 5.40
C ASN A 63 -1.37 4.53 5.63
N PHE A 64 -0.65 4.95 4.60
CA PHE A 64 0.22 6.12 4.73
C PHE A 64 -0.59 7.41 4.95
N CYS A 65 0.01 8.33 5.67
CA CYS A 65 -0.62 9.58 6.12
C CYS A 65 0.32 10.80 5.96
N SER A 66 1.26 10.74 4.99
CA SER A 66 2.17 11.86 4.71
C SER A 66 2.26 12.16 3.22
N LEU A 67 2.44 13.44 2.88
CA LEU A 67 2.62 13.90 1.50
C LEU A 67 3.90 13.33 0.86
N ASP A 68 4.95 13.12 1.64
CA ASP A 68 6.20 12.51 1.16
C ASP A 68 5.96 11.07 0.71
N ARG A 69 5.18 10.28 1.47
CA ARG A 69 4.79 8.92 1.07
C ARG A 69 3.89 8.94 -0.16
N ALA A 70 2.94 9.87 -0.27
CA ALA A 70 2.14 10.02 -1.48
C ALA A 70 3.00 10.27 -2.73
N LYS A 71 4.02 11.14 -2.60
CA LYS A 71 4.98 11.42 -3.67
C LYS A 71 5.82 10.19 -4.02
N GLU A 72 6.33 9.48 -3.03
CA GLU A 72 7.11 8.25 -3.24
C GLU A 72 6.30 7.18 -3.98
N VAL A 73 5.07 6.92 -3.53
CA VAL A 73 4.16 5.94 -4.16
C VAL A 73 3.84 6.35 -5.60
N ARG A 74 3.56 7.65 -5.84
CA ARG A 74 3.33 8.18 -7.19
C ARG A 74 4.54 7.94 -8.10
N GLU A 75 5.74 8.28 -7.64
CA GLU A 75 6.96 8.10 -8.43
C GLU A 75 7.28 6.63 -8.69
N PHE A 76 7.04 5.76 -7.71
CA PHE A 76 7.23 4.33 -7.85
C PHE A 76 6.38 3.76 -9.00
N PHE A 77 5.07 4.03 -9.01
CA PHE A 77 4.17 3.55 -10.06
C PHE A 77 4.29 4.32 -11.39
N ARG A 78 4.87 5.53 -11.38
CA ARG A 78 5.27 6.23 -12.63
C ARG A 78 6.39 5.48 -13.34
N LYS A 79 7.37 4.97 -12.59
CA LYS A 79 8.49 4.17 -13.10
C LYS A 79 8.07 2.74 -13.45
N HIS A 80 7.16 2.16 -12.67
CA HIS A 80 6.68 0.80 -12.84
C HIS A 80 5.22 0.80 -13.32
N ARG A 81 5.04 1.02 -14.63
CA ARG A 81 3.70 1.09 -15.22
C ARG A 81 2.98 -0.24 -15.14
N LEU A 82 1.72 -0.18 -14.70
CA LEU A 82 0.82 -1.32 -14.57
C LEU A 82 -0.44 -1.11 -15.43
N PRO A 83 -0.45 -1.62 -16.67
CA PRO A 83 -1.62 -1.55 -17.54
C PRO A 83 -2.87 -2.13 -16.86
N GLY A 84 -3.94 -1.34 -16.79
CA GLY A 84 -5.22 -1.75 -16.18
C GLY A 84 -5.34 -1.51 -14.68
N VAL A 85 -4.31 -0.96 -14.02
CA VAL A 85 -4.31 -0.63 -12.57
C VAL A 85 -4.13 0.88 -12.34
N GLU A 86 -4.11 1.70 -13.40
CA GLU A 86 -3.84 3.14 -13.34
C GLU A 86 -4.85 3.88 -12.46
N ARG A 87 -6.14 3.48 -12.55
CA ARG A 87 -7.18 4.04 -11.68
C ARG A 87 -6.91 3.73 -10.21
N THR A 88 -6.55 2.49 -9.91
CA THR A 88 -6.24 2.04 -8.54
C THR A 88 -5.04 2.83 -7.97
N VAL A 89 -3.98 2.99 -8.76
CA VAL A 89 -2.80 3.78 -8.35
C VAL A 89 -3.18 5.23 -8.07
N ARG A 90 -3.97 5.85 -8.93
CA ARG A 90 -4.44 7.23 -8.73
C ARG A 90 -5.23 7.38 -7.44
N GLN A 91 -6.22 6.51 -7.23
CA GLN A 91 -7.02 6.49 -6.01
C GLN A 91 -6.19 6.22 -4.76
N LEU A 92 -5.17 5.38 -4.86
CA LEU A 92 -4.26 5.09 -3.76
C LEU A 92 -3.49 6.35 -3.32
N VAL A 93 -2.96 7.10 -4.28
CA VAL A 93 -2.27 8.38 -4.00
C VAL A 93 -3.24 9.40 -3.39
N GLU A 94 -4.44 9.53 -3.98
CA GLU A 94 -5.51 10.41 -3.46
C GLU A 94 -5.89 10.06 -2.01
N VAL A 95 -5.94 8.77 -1.65
CA VAL A 95 -6.22 8.32 -0.28
C VAL A 95 -5.12 8.78 0.68
N ILE A 96 -3.84 8.64 0.31
CA ILE A 96 -2.72 9.04 1.18
C ILE A 96 -2.71 10.56 1.40
N GLU A 97 -2.96 11.33 0.34
CA GLU A 97 -3.08 12.80 0.42
C GLU A 97 -4.27 13.22 1.27
N SER A 98 -5.41 12.54 1.13
CA SER A 98 -6.59 12.75 1.95
C SER A 98 -6.29 12.46 3.42
N ASN A 99 -5.69 11.30 3.74
CA ASN A 99 -5.31 10.94 5.10
C ASN A 99 -4.41 12.03 5.73
N SER A 100 -3.39 12.47 5.01
CA SER A 100 -2.46 13.52 5.48
C SER A 100 -3.18 14.85 5.73
N SER A 101 -4.11 15.22 4.86
CA SER A 101 -4.91 16.44 5.00
C SER A 101 -5.85 16.38 6.22
N TRP A 102 -6.50 15.24 6.43
CA TRP A 102 -7.37 15.00 7.60
C TRP A 102 -6.57 15.07 8.90
N LEU A 103 -5.42 14.40 8.96
CA LEU A 103 -4.54 14.45 10.13
C LEU A 103 -4.15 15.90 10.43
N THR A 104 -3.68 16.64 9.43
CA THR A 104 -3.25 18.03 9.62
C THR A 104 -4.39 18.94 10.10
N ARG A 105 -5.60 18.75 9.57
CA ARG A 105 -6.78 19.55 9.93
C ARG A 105 -7.28 19.27 11.34
N ASP A 106 -7.36 17.99 11.72
CA ASP A 106 -8.13 17.56 12.90
C ASP A 106 -7.26 17.21 14.10
N GLU A 107 -5.95 16.99 13.91
CA GLU A 107 -5.06 16.50 14.97
C GLU A 107 -5.17 17.33 16.25
N GLN A 108 -5.11 18.66 16.15
CA GLN A 108 -5.16 19.53 17.32
C GLN A 108 -6.52 19.44 18.03
N GLN A 109 -7.62 19.42 17.29
CA GLN A 109 -8.97 19.34 17.86
C GLN A 109 -9.20 18.00 18.57
N ILE A 110 -8.75 16.89 17.97
CA ILE A 110 -8.85 15.56 18.56
C ILE A 110 -7.97 15.47 19.82
N ARG A 111 -6.74 16.02 19.77
CA ARG A 111 -5.85 16.07 20.94
C ARG A 111 -6.47 16.85 22.09
N ASP A 112 -7.15 17.96 21.80
CA ASP A 112 -7.79 18.77 22.84
C ASP A 112 -9.06 18.13 23.40
N PHE A 113 -9.80 17.36 22.59
CA PHE A 113 -10.98 16.62 23.02
C PHE A 113 -10.65 15.42 23.93
N LEU A 114 -9.53 14.73 23.68
CA LEU A 114 -9.12 13.52 24.42
C LEU A 114 -8.26 13.80 25.66
N LYS A 115 -7.97 15.07 25.95
CA LYS A 115 -7.36 15.49 27.22
C LYS A 115 -8.36 15.38 28.36
#